data_AF-A0A2V5M656-F1
#
_entry.id   AF-A0A2V5M656-F1
#
_cell.length_a   1.000
_cell.length_b   1.000
_cell.length_c   1.000
_cell.angle_alpha   90.00
_cell.angle_beta   90.00
_cell.angle_gamma   90.00
#
_symmetry.space_group_name_H-M   'P 1'
#
loop_
_entity.id
_entity.type
_entity.pdbx_description
1 polymer ?
#
loop_
_entity_poly.entity_id
_entity_poly.type
_entity_poly.pdbx_seq_one_letter_code
_entity_poly.pdbx_strand_id
1 'polypeptide(L)' 'MTAELKKEIALEIAHVLFIDIVGYSKLSINDQHAAVEELNRIVRATEQFQKAEVAERLIK' A
#
# COMPACT_ATOMS: atom_id res chain seq x y z
N MET A 1 -24.07 10.14 -9.88
CA MET A 1 -23.06 9.52 -10.78
C MET A 1 -21.80 10.38 -10.97
N THR A 2 -21.41 11.25 -10.02
CA THR A 2 -20.12 11.99 -10.06
C THR A 2 -19.25 11.73 -8.83
N ALA A 3 -19.84 11.25 -7.74
CA ALA A 3 -19.12 10.93 -6.51
C ALA A 3 -18.34 9.60 -6.58
N GLU A 4 -18.83 8.62 -7.34
CA GLU A 4 -18.16 7.32 -7.53
C GLU A 4 -16.88 7.45 -8.36
N LEU A 5 -16.90 8.24 -9.43
CA LEU A 5 -15.72 8.47 -10.28
C LEU A 5 -14.56 9.17 -9.52
N LYS A 6 -14.90 10.04 -8.55
CA LYS A 6 -13.90 10.69 -7.69
C LYS A 6 -13.26 9.74 -6.67
N LYS A 7 -13.96 8.70 -6.24
CA LYS A 7 -13.41 7.69 -5.31
C LYS A 7 -12.41 6.76 -6.01
N GLU A 8 -12.68 6.42 -7.27
CA GLU A 8 -11.76 5.56 -8.05
C GLU A 8 -10.41 6.25 -8.28
N ILE A 9 -10.39 7.53 -8.66
CA ILE A 9 -9.15 8.29 -8.89
C ILE A 9 -8.35 8.49 -7.58
N ALA A 10 -9.01 8.58 -6.42
CA ALA A 10 -8.33 8.74 -5.14
C ALA A 10 -7.65 7.45 -4.63
N LEU A 11 -8.08 6.28 -5.11
CA LEU A 11 -7.55 4.97 -4.71
C LEU A 11 -6.41 4.47 -5.61
N GLU A 12 -6.10 5.18 -6.70
CA GLU A 12 -4.97 4.86 -7.59
C GLU A 12 -3.59 5.13 -6.95
N ILE A 13 -3.55 5.77 -5.78
CA ILE A 13 -2.31 6.03 -5.04
C ILE A 13 -2.37 5.34 -3.67
N ALA A 14 -2.44 4.02 -3.68
CA ALA A 14 -1.89 3.21 -2.58
C ALA A 14 -0.37 2.98 -2.77
N HIS A 15 0.34 3.93 -3.39
CA HIS A 15 1.79 4.00 -3.29
C HIS A 15 2.11 4.53 -1.89
N VAL A 16 2.10 3.66 -0.89
CA VAL A 16 2.82 3.97 0.34
C VAL A 16 4.27 4.13 -0.08
N LEU A 17 4.76 5.35 0.03
CA LEU A 17 6.13 5.72 -0.32
C LEU A 17 7.07 4.87 0.54
N PHE A 18 7.50 3.73 0.00
CA PHE A 18 8.54 2.86 0.55
C PHE A 18 9.81 3.65 0.95
N ILE A 19 9.97 4.80 0.29
CA ILE A 19 11.00 5.81 0.51
C ILE A 19 11.00 6.33 1.96
N ASP A 20 9.85 6.48 2.64
CA ASP A 20 9.82 7.09 3.98
C ASP A 20 10.24 6.13 5.11
N ILE A 21 10.09 4.80 4.90
CA ILE A 21 10.52 3.80 5.89
C ILE A 21 12.04 3.60 5.84
N VAL A 22 12.66 3.74 4.67
CA VAL A 22 14.09 3.48 4.45
C VAL A 22 14.91 4.79 4.39
N GLY A 23 14.42 5.81 3.69
CA GLY A 23 15.04 7.14 3.58
C GLY A 23 14.60 8.06 4.72
N TYR A 24 15.57 8.68 5.41
CA TYR A 24 15.38 9.51 6.62
C TYR A 24 14.97 8.77 7.90
N SER A 25 14.88 7.44 7.88
CA SER A 25 14.47 6.66 9.03
C SER A 25 15.56 6.60 10.11
N LYS A 26 15.16 6.83 11.37
CA LYS A 26 16.01 6.66 12.56
C LYS A 26 16.03 5.21 13.07
N LEU A 27 15.27 4.32 12.43
CA LEU A 27 15.11 2.92 12.82
C LEU A 27 16.30 2.07 12.36
N SER A 28 16.59 1.00 13.11
CA SER A 28 17.57 0.00 12.65
C SER A 28 17.03 -0.74 11.42
N ILE A 29 17.92 -1.40 10.65
CA ILE A 29 17.52 -2.17 9.47
C ILE A 29 16.48 -3.25 9.83
N ASN A 30 16.62 -3.88 11.00
CA ASN A 30 15.67 -4.90 11.44
C ASN A 30 14.29 -4.32 11.73
N ASP A 31 14.25 -3.15 12.38
CA ASP A 31 13.00 -2.44 12.67
C ASP A 31 12.33 -1.91 11.40
N GLN A 32 13.14 -1.48 10.43
CA GLN A 32 12.65 -1.11 9.09
C GLN A 32 12.02 -2.33 8.41
N HIS A 33 12.68 -3.49 8.46
CA HIS A 33 12.15 -4.73 7.87
C HIS A 33 10.80 -5.13 8.52
N ALA A 34 10.72 -5.09 9.85
CA ALA A 34 9.49 -5.37 10.58
C ALA A 34 8.36 -4.39 10.22
N ALA A 35 8.67 -3.09 10.11
CA ALA A 35 7.70 -2.07 9.71
C ALA A 35 7.18 -2.30 8.28
N VAL A 36 8.06 -2.71 7.34
CA VAL A 36 7.68 -3.06 5.97
C VAL A 36 6.77 -4.30 5.95
N GLU A 37 7.09 -5.33 6.72
CA GLU A 37 6.27 -6.54 6.82
C GLU A 37 4.88 -6.22 7.38
N GLU A 38 4.80 -5.41 8.44
CA GLU A 38 3.54 -4.99 9.02
C GLU A 38 2.69 -4.16 8.05
N LEU A 39 3.31 -3.20 7.36
CA LEU A 39 2.64 -2.40 6.35
C LEU A 39 2.09 -3.27 5.22
N ASN A 40 2.90 -4.21 4.71
CA ASN A 40 2.46 -5.14 3.67
C ASN A 40 1.26 -5.98 4.14
N ARG A 41 1.26 -6.45 5.40
CA ARG A 41 0.13 -7.18 5.97
C ARG A 41 -1.13 -6.32 6.02
N ILE A 42 -1.02 -5.06 6.46
CA ILE A 42 -2.16 -4.13 6.53
C ILE A 42 -2.71 -3.87 5.13
N VAL A 43 -1.85 -3.54 4.15
CA VAL A 43 -2.25 -3.28 2.77
C VAL A 43 -2.96 -4.49 2.17
N ARG A 44 -2.40 -5.70 2.34
CA ARG A 44 -3.02 -6.95 1.86
C ARG A 44 -4.38 -7.27 2.47
N ALA A 45 -4.61 -6.82 3.71
CA ALA A 45 -5.89 -7.00 4.39
C ALA A 45 -6.98 -6.01 3.91
N THR A 46 -6.62 -4.98 3.12
CA THR A 46 -7.61 -4.03 2.60
C THR A 46 -8.46 -4.64 1.49
N GLU A 47 -9.73 -4.23 1.44
CA GLU A 47 -10.68 -4.68 0.42
C GLU A 47 -10.21 -4.31 -1.00
N GLN A 48 -9.53 -3.16 -1.15
CA GLN A 48 -9.00 -2.68 -2.42
C GLN A 48 -7.89 -3.60 -2.94
N PHE A 49 -6.95 -3.98 -2.07
CA PHE A 49 -5.90 -4.92 -2.44
C PHE A 49 -6.49 -6.28 -2.83
N GLN A 50 -7.40 -6.82 -2.02
CA GLN A 50 -8.04 -8.10 -2.30
C GLN A 50 -8.82 -8.09 -3.62
N LYS A 51 -9.56 -7.02 -3.91
CA LYS A 51 -10.25 -6.84 -5.20
C LYS A 51 -9.27 -6.78 -6.37
N ALA A 52 -8.16 -6.06 -6.21
CA ALA A 52 -7.13 -5.96 -7.25
C ALA A 52 -6.40 -7.30 -7.47
N GLU A 53 -6.15 -8.05 -6.39
CA GLU A 53 -5.54 -9.39 -6.44
C GLU A 53 -6.43 -10.38 -7.19
N VAL A 54 -7.73 -10.44 -6.84
CA VAL A 54 -8.71 -11.28 -7.52
C VAL A 54 -8.90 -10.87 -8.99
N ALA A 55 -8.80 -9.58 -9.29
CA ALA A 55 -8.90 -9.06 -10.65
C ALA A 55 -7.60 -9.22 -11.48
N GLU A 56 -6.55 -9.82 -10.91
CA GLU A 56 -5.22 -9.95 -11.51
C GLU A 56 -4.61 -8.60 -11.97
N ARG A 57 -4.94 -7.52 -11.25
CA ARG A 57 -4.49 -6.14 -11.55
C ARG A 57 -3.25 -5.72 -10.75
N LEU A 58 -2.67 -6.63 -9.97
CA LEU A 58 -1.45 -6.39 -9.22
C LEU A 58 -0.22 -6.74 -10.07
N ILE A 59 0.77 -5.85 -10.06
CA ILE A 59 2.09 -6.10 -10.63
C ILE A 59 2.88 -6.97 -9.63
N LYS A 60 3.54 -8.02 -10.11
CA LYS A 60 4.41 -8.89 -9.31
C LYS A 60 5.83 -8.36 -9.25
#